data_AF-A0A834EEY5-F1
#
_entry.id   AF-A0A834EEY5-F1
#
_cell.length_a   1.000
_cell.length_b   1.000
_cell.length_c   1.000
_cell.angle_alpha   90.00
_cell.angle_beta   90.00
_cell.angle_gamma   90.00
#
_symmetry.space_group_name_H-M   'P 1'
#
loop_
_entity.id
_entity.type
_entity.pdbx_description
1 polymer ?
#
loop_
_entity_poly.entity_id
_entity_poly.type
_entity_poly.pdbx_seq_one_letter_code
_entity_poly.pdbx_strand_id
1 'polypeptide(L)'
;MPPTQAESVIKNIIREIGQECATHGEVPSETLVAFMVKAVVLDPSNGFNMDRVLIKSDVQKLIKLCVSRLLDSKNPSLDTIKMQVYFDMNYTNREEFLEEHHRIVESKLGPVTREITDNRACARDELESLYRKIVSYVLLRSGVGSPTDIKIVRETTAALQSVFPQAELGTFLALSKKEKECQLKELSMIVTGIRLFNRDTGKGGEGIEYCRSIIMLIL
;
A
#
# COMPACT_ATOMS: atom_id res chain seq x y z
N MET A 1 -25.85 6.18 -10.68
CA MET A 1 -26.35 7.38 -11.39
C MET A 1 -26.12 7.16 -12.89
N PRO A 2 -27.04 7.57 -13.78
CA PRO A 2 -26.76 7.56 -15.22
C PRO A 2 -25.59 8.52 -15.51
N PRO A 3 -24.68 8.17 -16.44
CA PRO A 3 -23.55 9.04 -16.78
C PRO A 3 -24.07 10.38 -17.28
N THR A 4 -23.42 11.45 -16.83
CA THR A 4 -23.77 12.80 -17.30
C THR A 4 -23.59 12.90 -18.81
N GLN A 5 -24.33 13.81 -19.47
CA GLN A 5 -24.23 13.99 -20.93
C GLN A 5 -22.78 14.27 -21.39
N ALA A 6 -21.97 14.90 -20.52
CA ALA A 6 -20.55 15.13 -20.75
C ALA A 6 -19.71 13.84 -20.73
N GLU A 7 -19.99 12.92 -19.79
CA GLU A 7 -19.29 11.62 -19.72
C GLU A 7 -19.52 10.75 -20.96
N SER A 8 -20.73 10.76 -21.53
CA SER A 8 -21.01 9.99 -22.74
C SER A 8 -20.28 10.54 -23.97
N VAL A 9 -20.15 11.87 -24.06
CA VAL A 9 -19.38 12.55 -25.12
C VAL A 9 -17.90 12.22 -25.01
N ILE A 10 -17.33 12.27 -23.81
CA ILE A 10 -15.90 11.96 -23.59
C ILE A 10 -15.61 10.48 -23.92
N LYS A 11 -16.47 9.54 -23.52
CA LYS A 11 -16.32 8.12 -23.88
C LYS A 11 -16.33 7.90 -25.39
N ASN A 12 -17.19 8.60 -26.12
CA ASN A 12 -17.23 8.54 -27.58
C ASN A 12 -15.93 9.07 -28.20
N ILE A 13 -15.40 10.18 -27.70
CA ILE A 13 -14.14 10.78 -28.16
C ILE A 13 -12.96 9.82 -27.93
N ILE A 14 -12.88 9.21 -26.74
CA ILE A 14 -11.83 8.22 -26.41
C ILE A 14 -11.86 7.06 -27.39
N ARG A 15 -13.05 6.50 -27.67
CA ARG A 15 -13.22 5.41 -28.63
C ARG A 15 -12.81 5.82 -30.04
N GLU A 16 -13.18 7.02 -30.49
CA GLU A 16 -12.85 7.54 -31.82
C GLU A 16 -11.34 7.72 -31.99
N ILE A 17 -10.65 8.28 -30.98
CA ILE A 17 -9.18 8.39 -30.99
C ILE A 17 -8.51 7.01 -31.03
N GLY A 18 -8.99 6.05 -30.24
CA GLY A 18 -8.46 4.69 -30.23
C GLY A 18 -8.62 3.99 -31.59
N GLN A 19 -9.77 4.17 -32.24
CA GLN A 19 -10.03 3.65 -33.59
C GLN A 19 -9.10 4.29 -34.63
N GLU A 20 -8.93 5.60 -34.58
CA GLU A 20 -8.04 6.33 -35.50
C GLU A 20 -6.56 5.95 -35.28
N CYS A 21 -6.11 5.71 -34.05
CA CYS A 21 -4.76 5.20 -33.82
C CYS A 21 -4.59 3.78 -34.38
N ALA A 22 -5.62 2.94 -34.25
CA ALA A 22 -5.58 1.56 -34.72
C ALA A 22 -5.48 1.45 -36.25
N THR A 23 -6.08 2.37 -37.01
CA THR A 23 -5.91 2.43 -38.48
C THR A 23 -4.47 2.75 -38.87
N HIS A 24 -3.72 3.41 -37.99
CA HIS A 24 -2.29 3.71 -38.13
C HIS A 24 -1.35 2.66 -37.50
N GLY A 25 -1.90 1.55 -36.98
CA GLY A 25 -1.13 0.41 -36.48
C GLY A 25 -0.80 0.44 -34.98
N GLU A 26 -1.24 1.46 -34.24
CA GLU A 26 -1.04 1.58 -32.79
C GLU A 26 -2.36 1.34 -32.05
N VAL A 27 -2.35 0.47 -31.03
CA VAL A 27 -3.56 0.15 -30.24
C VAL A 27 -3.37 0.60 -28.79
N PRO A 28 -3.51 1.91 -28.50
CA PRO A 28 -3.40 2.42 -27.14
C PRO A 28 -4.57 1.94 -26.28
N SER A 29 -4.33 1.72 -24.98
CA SER A 29 -5.40 1.40 -24.03
C SER A 29 -6.36 2.59 -23.85
N GLU A 30 -7.63 2.33 -23.53
CA GLU A 30 -8.62 3.39 -23.28
C GLU A 30 -8.14 4.36 -22.17
N THR A 31 -7.45 3.85 -21.15
CA THR A 31 -6.86 4.65 -20.07
C THR A 31 -5.77 5.59 -20.57
N LEU A 32 -4.89 5.12 -21.46
CA LEU A 32 -3.85 5.95 -22.06
C LEU A 32 -4.45 7.06 -22.94
N VAL A 33 -5.48 6.73 -23.72
CA VAL A 33 -6.20 7.71 -24.54
C VAL A 33 -6.91 8.75 -23.66
N ALA A 34 -7.58 8.33 -22.59
CA ALA A 34 -8.23 9.23 -21.64
C ALA A 34 -7.23 10.19 -20.99
N PHE A 35 -6.06 9.69 -20.61
CA PHE A 35 -4.98 10.52 -20.08
C PHE A 35 -4.48 11.52 -21.13
N MET A 36 -4.30 11.09 -22.38
CA MET A 36 -3.88 11.97 -23.47
C MET A 36 -4.89 13.09 -23.73
N VAL A 37 -6.18 12.78 -23.74
CA VAL A 37 -7.26 13.78 -23.86
C VAL A 37 -7.13 14.83 -22.76
N LYS A 38 -6.96 14.40 -21.51
CA LYS A 38 -6.77 15.30 -20.37
C LYS A 38 -5.51 16.17 -20.55
N ALA A 39 -4.39 15.57 -20.93
CA ALA A 39 -3.13 16.30 -21.15
C ALA A 39 -3.24 17.36 -22.26
N VAL A 40 -3.92 17.03 -23.36
CA VAL A 40 -4.14 17.95 -24.49
C VAL A 40 -5.06 19.11 -24.11
N VAL A 41 -6.13 18.84 -23.36
CA VAL A 41 -7.07 19.88 -22.91
C VAL A 41 -6.45 20.82 -21.87
N LEU A 42 -5.61 20.29 -20.98
CA LEU A 42 -4.96 21.07 -19.91
C LEU A 42 -3.77 21.89 -20.39
N ASP A 43 -3.17 21.55 -21.53
CA ASP A 43 -2.04 22.27 -22.10
C ASP A 43 -2.49 23.63 -22.66
N PRO A 44 -2.04 24.76 -22.06
CA PRO A 44 -2.47 26.10 -22.47
C PRO A 44 -2.13 26.43 -23.93
N SER A 45 -1.09 25.79 -24.49
CA SER A 45 -0.67 26.02 -25.88
C SER A 45 -1.70 25.51 -26.90
N ASN A 46 -2.55 24.56 -26.51
CA ASN A 46 -3.59 24.03 -27.38
C ASN A 46 -4.85 24.92 -27.40
N GLY A 47 -4.96 25.91 -26.50
CA GLY A 47 -6.01 26.92 -26.51
C GLY A 47 -7.42 26.39 -26.26
N PHE A 48 -7.56 25.29 -25.52
CA PHE A 48 -8.86 24.82 -25.05
C PHE A 48 -9.32 25.66 -23.84
N ASN A 49 -10.59 26.02 -23.80
CA ASN A 49 -11.19 26.76 -22.69
C ASN A 49 -12.04 25.79 -21.86
N MET A 50 -11.65 25.53 -20.61
CA MET A 50 -12.35 24.59 -19.72
C MET A 50 -13.74 25.05 -19.26
N ASP A 51 -14.03 26.36 -19.37
CA ASP A 51 -15.31 26.95 -18.95
C ASP A 51 -16.35 26.98 -20.06
N ARG A 52 -16.01 26.51 -21.28
CA ARG A 52 -16.91 26.48 -22.44
C ARG A 52 -17.25 25.05 -22.84
N VAL A 53 -18.49 24.86 -23.30
CA VAL A 53 -18.93 23.60 -23.89
C VAL A 53 -18.19 23.36 -25.21
N LEU A 54 -17.64 22.17 -25.38
CA LEU A 54 -16.95 21.76 -26.60
C LEU A 54 -17.90 21.79 -27.80
N ILE A 55 -17.54 22.55 -28.83
CA ILE A 55 -18.23 22.51 -30.13
C ILE A 55 -17.60 21.45 -31.05
N LYS A 56 -18.29 21.08 -32.13
CA LYS A 56 -17.82 20.03 -33.06
C LYS A 56 -16.40 20.27 -33.58
N SER A 57 -16.02 21.51 -33.85
CA SER A 57 -14.66 21.87 -34.27
C SER A 57 -13.61 21.59 -33.20
N ASP A 58 -13.95 21.82 -31.92
CA ASP A 58 -13.05 21.57 -30.80
C ASP A 58 -12.83 20.08 -30.60
N VAL A 59 -13.88 19.27 -30.77
CA VAL A 59 -13.79 17.80 -30.74
C VAL A 59 -12.87 17.29 -31.84
N GLN A 60 -13.03 17.77 -33.07
CA GLN A 60 -12.16 17.38 -34.19
C GLN A 60 -10.71 17.81 -33.98
N LYS A 61 -10.49 19.02 -33.45
CA LYS A 61 -9.15 19.50 -33.06
C LYS A 61 -8.53 18.61 -31.98
N LEU A 62 -9.31 18.26 -30.96
CA LEU A 62 -8.89 17.42 -29.84
C LEU A 62 -8.48 16.02 -30.33
N ILE A 63 -9.31 15.38 -31.16
CA ILE A 63 -9.00 14.07 -31.75
C ILE A 63 -7.69 14.14 -32.52
N LYS A 64 -7.55 15.11 -33.42
CA LYS A 64 -6.33 15.28 -34.23
C LYS A 64 -5.07 15.46 -33.39
N LEU A 65 -5.13 16.30 -32.35
CA LEU A 65 -3.99 16.53 -31.45
C LEU A 65 -3.65 15.27 -30.64
N CYS A 66 -4.64 14.55 -30.13
CA CYS A 66 -4.42 13.32 -29.38
C CYS A 66 -3.82 12.23 -30.26
N VAL A 67 -4.39 11.98 -31.45
CA VAL A 67 -3.88 10.98 -32.40
C VAL A 67 -2.45 11.33 -32.81
N SER A 68 -2.18 12.60 -33.15
CA SER A 68 -0.82 13.03 -33.50
C SER A 68 0.19 12.79 -32.38
N ARG A 69 -0.17 13.01 -31.11
CA ARG A 69 0.71 12.76 -29.97
C ARG A 69 0.85 11.28 -29.64
N LEU A 70 -0.20 10.47 -29.83
CA LEU A 70 -0.17 9.02 -29.58
C LEU A 70 0.64 8.26 -30.64
N LEU A 71 0.68 8.76 -31.88
CA LEU A 71 1.44 8.18 -32.98
C LEU A 71 2.91 8.68 -33.04
N ASP A 72 3.27 9.69 -32.25
CA ASP A 72 4.63 10.22 -32.16
C ASP A 72 5.53 9.34 -31.26
N SER A 73 5.83 8.13 -31.75
CA SER A 73 6.63 7.12 -31.04
C SER A 73 8.09 7.52 -30.79
N LYS A 74 8.56 8.63 -31.36
CA LYS A 74 9.92 9.15 -31.15
C LYS A 74 9.98 10.20 -30.03
N ASN A 75 8.83 10.58 -29.46
CA ASN A 75 8.74 11.63 -28.48
C ASN A 75 8.84 11.06 -27.05
N PRO A 76 9.87 11.40 -26.27
CA PRO A 76 10.06 10.89 -24.91
C PRO A 76 8.90 11.22 -23.96
N SER A 77 8.12 12.27 -24.26
CA SER A 77 6.94 12.61 -23.47
C SER A 77 5.87 11.52 -23.53
N LEU A 78 5.69 10.86 -24.68
CA LEU A 78 4.73 9.76 -24.83
C LEU A 78 5.17 8.55 -24.00
N ASP A 79 6.45 8.22 -23.99
CA ASP A 79 6.99 7.14 -23.16
C ASP A 79 6.82 7.44 -21.67
N THR A 80 7.01 8.70 -21.26
CA THR A 80 6.77 9.14 -19.88
C THR A 80 5.30 8.98 -19.48
N ILE A 81 4.37 9.36 -20.36
CA ILE A 81 2.93 9.17 -20.12
C ILE A 81 2.58 7.68 -20.04
N LYS A 82 3.13 6.83 -20.93
CA LYS A 82 2.93 5.38 -20.87
C LYS A 82 3.42 4.80 -19.55
N MET A 83 4.59 5.24 -19.05
CA MET A 83 5.11 4.84 -17.74
C MET A 83 4.20 5.28 -16.59
N GLN A 84 3.69 6.51 -16.61
CA GLN A 84 2.76 7.02 -15.58
C GLN A 84 1.45 6.23 -15.57
N VAL A 85 0.82 6.02 -16.73
CA VAL A 85 -0.42 5.25 -16.83
C VAL A 85 -0.20 3.81 -16.38
N TYR A 86 0.93 3.20 -16.76
CA TYR A 86 1.29 1.87 -16.27
C TYR A 86 1.44 1.84 -14.75
N PHE A 87 2.09 2.84 -14.16
CA PHE A 87 2.22 2.94 -12.71
C PHE A 87 0.86 3.07 -12.03
N ASP A 88 0.03 4.02 -12.47
CA ASP A 88 -1.30 4.26 -11.87
C ASP A 88 -2.20 3.03 -11.96
N MET A 89 -2.17 2.29 -13.06
CA MET A 89 -2.99 1.07 -13.22
C MET A 89 -2.52 -0.11 -12.37
N ASN A 90 -1.22 -0.21 -12.09
CA ASN A 90 -0.64 -1.39 -11.41
C ASN A 90 -0.30 -1.15 -9.93
N TYR A 91 -0.03 0.10 -9.53
CA TYR A 91 0.45 0.43 -8.20
C TYR A 91 -0.62 1.07 -7.31
N THR A 92 -1.63 1.77 -7.84
CA THR A 92 -2.80 2.20 -7.06
C THR A 92 -3.49 1.00 -6.40
N ASN A 93 -3.67 -0.09 -7.16
CA ASN A 93 -4.23 -1.34 -6.63
C ASN A 93 -3.36 -1.99 -5.55
N ARG A 94 -2.06 -1.69 -5.52
CA ARG A 94 -1.15 -2.24 -4.50
C ARG A 94 -1.34 -1.56 -3.16
N GLU A 95 -1.59 -0.25 -3.14
CA GLU A 95 -1.90 0.50 -1.93
C GLU A 95 -3.22 0.01 -1.32
N GLU A 96 -4.29 -0.10 -2.11
CA GLU A 96 -5.56 -0.67 -1.64
C GLU A 96 -5.40 -2.11 -1.13
N PHE A 97 -4.60 -2.93 -1.81
CA PHE A 97 -4.27 -4.29 -1.36
C PHE A 97 -3.52 -4.29 -0.01
N LEU A 98 -2.58 -3.36 0.18
CA LEU A 98 -1.84 -3.18 1.42
C LEU A 98 -2.75 -2.76 2.57
N GLU A 99 -3.63 -1.79 2.34
CA GLU A 99 -4.61 -1.34 3.32
C GLU A 99 -5.57 -2.46 3.71
N GLU A 100 -6.07 -3.22 2.75
CA GLU A 100 -6.95 -4.36 3.00
C GLU A 100 -6.23 -5.45 3.82
N HIS A 101 -4.98 -5.74 3.47
CA HIS A 101 -4.16 -6.68 4.21
C HIS A 101 -3.96 -6.21 5.66
N HIS A 102 -3.59 -4.94 5.87
CA HIS A 102 -3.45 -4.34 7.20
C HIS A 102 -4.75 -4.42 8.00
N ARG A 103 -5.90 -4.13 7.36
CA ARG A 103 -7.22 -4.23 7.97
C ARG A 103 -7.53 -5.66 8.44
N ILE A 104 -7.24 -6.66 7.61
CA ILE A 104 -7.45 -8.07 7.95
C ILE A 104 -6.54 -8.49 9.11
N VAL A 105 -5.27 -8.09 9.10
CA VAL A 105 -4.32 -8.41 10.18
C VAL A 105 -4.78 -7.79 11.50
N GLU A 106 -5.11 -6.49 11.52
CA GLU A 106 -5.58 -5.82 12.74
C GLU A 106 -6.91 -6.40 13.25
N SER A 107 -7.81 -6.80 12.35
CA SER A 107 -9.05 -7.50 12.71
C SER A 107 -8.77 -8.83 13.43
N LYS A 108 -7.85 -9.64 12.89
CA LYS A 108 -7.43 -10.92 13.47
C LYS A 108 -6.68 -10.75 14.80
N LEU A 109 -5.91 -9.68 14.96
CA LEU A 109 -5.19 -9.37 16.19
C LEU A 109 -6.11 -8.83 17.30
N GLY A 110 -7.28 -8.28 16.96
CA GLY A 110 -8.21 -7.66 17.88
C GLY A 110 -8.50 -8.44 19.18
N PRO A 111 -8.71 -9.78 19.17
CA PRO A 111 -8.86 -10.58 20.38
C PRO A 111 -7.58 -10.61 21.24
N VAL A 112 -6.43 -10.86 20.64
CA VAL A 112 -5.13 -10.93 21.33
C VAL A 112 -4.76 -9.56 21.94
N THR A 113 -4.99 -8.48 21.18
CA THR A 113 -4.80 -7.11 21.68
C THR A 113 -5.65 -6.87 22.92
N ARG A 114 -6.94 -7.20 22.89
CA ARG A 114 -7.85 -7.05 24.03
C ARG A 114 -7.40 -7.85 25.24
N GLU A 115 -6.99 -9.10 25.04
CA GLU A 115 -6.47 -9.95 26.12
C GLU A 115 -5.23 -9.38 26.81
N ILE A 116 -4.39 -8.63 26.08
CA ILE A 116 -3.20 -7.97 26.62
C ILE A 116 -3.59 -6.63 27.29
N THR A 117 -4.41 -5.81 26.63
CA THR A 117 -4.73 -4.45 27.12
C THR A 117 -5.59 -4.48 28.38
N ASP A 118 -6.51 -5.43 28.45
CA ASP A 118 -7.48 -5.56 29.54
C ASP A 118 -6.91 -6.42 30.70
N ASN A 119 -5.69 -6.93 30.54
CA ASN A 119 -4.99 -7.73 31.54
C ASN A 119 -4.65 -6.92 32.80
N ARG A 120 -4.81 -7.55 33.96
CA ARG A 120 -4.51 -6.97 35.29
C ARG A 120 -3.61 -7.90 36.11
N ALA A 121 -2.65 -8.53 35.47
CA ALA A 121 -1.67 -9.41 36.12
C ALA A 121 -0.97 -8.70 37.27
N CYS A 122 -0.92 -9.36 38.43
CA CYS A 122 -0.20 -8.90 39.60
C CYS A 122 0.79 -9.95 40.11
N ALA A 123 0.48 -11.24 39.94
CA ALA A 123 1.38 -12.31 40.33
C ALA A 123 2.47 -12.54 39.28
N ARG A 124 3.62 -13.06 39.71
CA ARG A 124 4.75 -13.36 38.82
C ARG A 124 4.35 -14.26 37.65
N ASP A 125 3.62 -15.34 37.92
CA ASP A 125 3.20 -16.28 36.88
C ASP A 125 2.23 -15.64 35.87
N GLU A 126 1.40 -14.70 36.33
CA GLU A 126 0.50 -13.92 35.47
C GLU A 126 1.27 -12.94 34.58
N LEU A 127 2.31 -12.30 35.12
CA LEU A 127 3.20 -11.42 34.37
C LEU A 127 4.00 -12.19 33.31
N GLU A 128 4.50 -13.39 33.65
CA GLU A 128 5.15 -14.27 32.68
C GLU A 128 4.19 -14.70 31.56
N SER A 129 2.94 -15.02 31.91
CA SER A 129 1.88 -15.32 30.94
C SER A 129 1.58 -14.12 30.03
N LEU A 130 1.44 -12.92 30.60
CA LEU A 130 1.24 -11.68 29.85
C LEU A 130 2.39 -11.42 28.88
N TYR A 131 3.64 -11.62 29.32
CA TYR A 131 4.80 -11.45 28.46
C TYR A 131 4.77 -12.40 27.26
N ARG A 132 4.38 -13.67 27.47
CA ARG A 132 4.21 -14.64 26.37
C ARG A 132 3.12 -14.21 25.39
N LYS A 133 2.04 -13.60 25.87
CA LYS A 133 1.00 -13.03 24.99
C LYS A 133 1.53 -11.86 24.17
N ILE A 134 2.36 -10.98 24.75
CA ILE A 134 3.01 -9.88 24.03
C ILE A 134 3.95 -10.43 22.94
N VAL A 135 4.77 -11.43 23.25
CA VAL A 135 5.63 -12.09 22.23
C VAL A 135 4.78 -12.69 21.10
N SER A 136 3.67 -13.35 21.44
CA SER A 136 2.74 -13.92 20.45
C SER A 136 2.11 -12.84 19.57
N TYR A 137 1.70 -11.72 20.16
CA TYR A 137 1.20 -10.55 19.44
C TYR A 137 2.24 -10.01 18.45
N VAL A 138 3.49 -9.83 18.89
CA VAL A 138 4.58 -9.33 18.04
C VAL A 138 4.81 -10.24 16.85
N LEU A 139 4.83 -11.57 17.06
CA LEU A 139 4.97 -12.55 15.99
C LEU A 139 3.81 -12.50 14.99
N LEU A 140 2.57 -12.57 15.50
CA LEU A 140 1.36 -12.56 14.66
C LEU A 140 1.24 -11.27 13.86
N ARG A 141 1.60 -10.13 14.45
CA ARG A 141 1.56 -8.83 13.78
C ARG A 141 2.68 -8.68 12.75
N SER A 142 3.88 -9.16 13.06
CA SER A 142 4.98 -9.15 12.11
C SER A 142 4.70 -10.02 10.90
N GLY A 143 3.95 -11.13 11.05
CA GLY A 143 3.80 -12.13 9.98
C GLY A 143 5.12 -12.82 9.61
N VAL A 144 6.17 -12.64 10.42
CA VAL A 144 7.50 -13.18 10.20
C VAL A 144 7.75 -14.37 11.14
N GLY A 145 7.46 -15.56 10.63
CA GLY A 145 7.62 -16.81 11.36
C GLY A 145 6.38 -17.25 12.14
N SER A 146 6.39 -18.51 12.60
CA SER A 146 5.25 -19.10 13.32
C SER A 146 5.41 -18.93 14.84
N PRO A 147 4.35 -18.54 15.58
CA PRO A 147 4.35 -18.57 17.05
C PRO A 147 4.38 -19.99 17.64
N THR A 148 4.28 -21.04 16.81
CA THR A 148 4.46 -22.43 17.23
C THR A 148 5.91 -22.92 17.12
N ASP A 149 6.78 -22.19 16.42
CA ASP A 149 8.18 -22.54 16.29
C ASP A 149 8.98 -21.98 17.47
N ILE A 150 9.53 -22.88 18.28
CA ILE A 150 10.29 -22.55 19.49
C ILE A 150 11.51 -21.67 19.18
N LYS A 151 12.20 -21.87 18.05
CA LYS A 151 13.38 -21.06 17.71
C LYS A 151 12.98 -19.61 17.44
N ILE A 152 11.92 -19.44 16.65
CA ILE A 152 11.36 -18.13 16.28
C ILE A 152 10.84 -17.39 17.50
N VAL A 153 10.14 -18.09 18.40
CA VAL A 153 9.67 -17.55 19.68
C VAL A 153 10.84 -17.13 20.56
N ARG A 154 11.91 -17.92 20.65
CA ARG A 154 13.10 -17.57 21.44
C ARG A 154 13.84 -16.36 20.90
N GLU A 155 14.03 -16.27 19.58
CA GLU A 155 14.64 -15.08 18.96
C GLU A 155 13.80 -13.82 19.20
N THR A 156 12.49 -13.93 19.02
CA THR A 156 11.57 -12.80 19.23
C THR A 156 11.54 -12.39 20.69
N THR A 157 11.57 -13.34 21.61
CA THR A 157 11.65 -13.07 23.04
C THR A 157 12.95 -12.34 23.38
N ALA A 158 14.09 -12.78 22.85
CA ALA A 158 15.38 -12.13 23.08
C ALA A 158 15.41 -10.70 22.52
N ALA A 159 14.88 -10.51 21.30
CA ALA A 159 14.76 -9.20 20.68
C ALA A 159 13.82 -8.28 21.49
N LEU A 160 12.67 -8.78 21.95
CA LEU A 160 11.75 -8.03 22.81
C LEU A 160 12.39 -7.67 24.15
N GLN A 161 13.09 -8.61 24.80
CA GLN A 161 13.78 -8.35 26.07
C GLN A 161 14.85 -7.27 25.96
N SER A 162 15.46 -7.08 24.78
CA SER A 162 16.47 -6.05 24.57
C SER A 162 15.92 -4.62 24.60
N VAL A 163 14.62 -4.43 24.33
CA VAL A 163 13.95 -3.11 24.26
C VAL A 163 12.81 -2.95 25.26
N PHE A 164 12.26 -4.07 25.73
CA PHE A 164 11.17 -4.15 26.70
C PHE A 164 11.41 -5.33 27.67
N PRO A 165 12.27 -5.13 28.67
CA PRO A 165 12.51 -6.13 29.72
C PRO A 165 11.24 -6.43 30.52
N GLN A 166 11.16 -7.62 31.13
CA GLN A 166 10.00 -8.01 31.95
C GLN A 166 9.73 -7.06 33.14
N ALA A 167 10.76 -6.37 33.63
CA ALA A 167 10.61 -5.35 34.68
C ALA A 167 9.70 -4.17 34.27
N GLU A 168 9.60 -3.89 32.96
CA GLU A 168 8.77 -2.81 32.42
C GLU A 168 7.27 -3.18 32.30
N LEU A 169 6.90 -4.43 32.59
CA LEU A 169 5.49 -4.85 32.57
C LEU A 169 4.64 -4.07 33.57
N GLY A 170 5.20 -3.68 34.72
CA GLY A 170 4.48 -2.85 35.70
C GLY A 170 4.10 -1.49 35.12
N THR A 171 5.06 -0.83 34.46
CA THR A 171 4.84 0.43 33.75
C THR A 171 3.82 0.26 32.63
N PHE A 172 3.94 -0.80 31.82
CA PHE A 172 3.00 -1.12 30.75
C PHE A 172 1.57 -1.30 31.27
N LEU A 173 1.39 -2.03 32.37
CA LEU A 173 0.06 -2.29 32.95
C LEU A 173 -0.64 -1.03 33.46
N ALA A 174 0.13 -0.01 33.88
CA ALA A 174 -0.39 1.27 34.36
C ALA A 174 -0.88 2.20 33.23
N LEU A 175 -0.52 1.92 31.98
CA LEU A 175 -0.94 2.71 30.82
C LEU A 175 -2.45 2.57 30.54
N SER A 176 -3.02 3.58 29.89
CA SER A 176 -4.36 3.49 29.33
C SER A 176 -4.42 2.45 28.22
N LYS A 177 -5.62 1.96 27.90
CA LYS A 177 -5.83 0.98 26.81
C LYS A 177 -5.25 1.46 25.48
N LYS A 178 -5.49 2.72 25.12
CA LYS A 178 -4.99 3.32 23.87
C LYS A 178 -3.46 3.38 23.83
N GLU A 179 -2.82 3.71 24.95
CA GLU A 179 -1.36 3.75 25.08
C GLU A 179 -0.76 2.34 24.99
N LYS A 180 -1.38 1.34 25.64
CA LYS A 180 -0.98 -0.07 25.51
C LYS A 180 -1.05 -0.54 24.05
N GLU A 181 -2.13 -0.23 23.34
CA GLU A 181 -2.27 -0.55 21.91
C GLU A 181 -1.19 0.11 21.06
N CYS A 182 -0.88 1.38 21.30
CA CYS A 182 0.17 2.11 20.61
C CYS A 182 1.56 1.49 20.87
N GLN A 183 1.87 1.22 22.14
CA GLN A 183 3.14 0.63 22.54
C GLN A 183 3.32 -0.79 21.98
N LEU A 184 2.26 -1.60 21.92
CA LEU A 184 2.32 -2.93 21.30
C LEU A 184 2.70 -2.84 19.81
N LYS A 185 2.12 -1.89 19.08
CA LYS A 185 2.45 -1.67 17.65
C LYS A 185 3.91 -1.24 17.49
N GLU A 186 4.38 -0.32 18.32
CA GLU A 186 5.75 0.15 18.32
C GLU A 186 6.75 -0.97 18.63
N LEU A 187 6.53 -1.72 19.71
CA LEU A 187 7.34 -2.88 20.08
C LEU A 187 7.38 -3.92 18.96
N SER A 188 6.25 -4.16 18.30
CA SER A 188 6.19 -5.06 17.14
C SER A 188 7.10 -4.58 15.99
N MET A 189 7.10 -3.29 15.67
CA MET A 189 7.97 -2.73 14.62
C MET A 189 9.45 -2.83 15.01
N ILE A 190 9.81 -2.42 16.23
CA ILE A 190 11.19 -2.43 16.73
C ILE A 190 11.73 -3.86 16.75
N VAL A 191 11.00 -4.81 17.33
CA VAL A 191 11.42 -6.21 17.44
C VAL A 191 11.55 -6.86 16.06
N THR A 192 10.63 -6.56 15.14
CA THR A 192 10.74 -7.03 13.75
C THR A 192 12.01 -6.49 13.09
N GLY A 193 12.31 -5.20 13.27
CA GLY A 193 13.54 -4.57 12.78
C GLY A 193 14.81 -5.23 13.33
N ILE A 194 14.85 -5.51 14.63
CA ILE A 194 15.99 -6.22 15.26
C ILE A 194 16.16 -7.62 14.67
N ARG A 195 15.06 -8.37 14.47
CA ARG A 195 15.13 -9.71 13.88
C ARG A 195 15.61 -9.68 12.43
N LEU A 196 15.15 -8.70 11.64
CA LEU A 196 15.65 -8.47 10.28
C LEU A 196 17.14 -8.13 10.27
N PHE A 197 17.60 -7.28 11.18
CA PHE A 197 19.01 -6.95 11.31
C PHE A 197 19.87 -8.16 11.73
N ASN A 198 19.38 -8.97 12.68
CA ASN A 198 20.07 -10.19 13.11
C ASN A 198 20.18 -11.22 11.97
N ARG A 199 19.17 -11.26 11.11
CA ARG A 199 19.22 -12.06 9.88
C ARG A 199 20.31 -11.58 8.93
N ASP A 200 20.32 -10.29 8.61
CA ASP A 200 21.28 -9.70 7.67
C ASP A 200 22.73 -9.85 8.16
N THR A 201 22.93 -9.88 9.48
CA THR A 201 24.25 -10.12 10.09
C THR A 201 24.58 -11.60 10.33
N GLY A 202 23.71 -12.53 9.94
CA GLY A 202 23.90 -13.98 10.08
C GLY A 202 23.84 -14.50 11.53
N LYS A 203 23.25 -13.73 12.45
CA LYS A 203 23.16 -14.03 13.90
C LYS A 203 21.78 -14.53 14.33
N GLY A 204 20.84 -14.68 13.41
CA GLY A 204 19.47 -15.14 13.67
C GLY A 204 18.60 -14.97 12.43
N GLY A 205 17.31 -14.72 12.63
CA GLY A 205 16.38 -14.52 11.51
C GLY A 205 15.77 -15.82 11.00
N GLU A 206 15.65 -16.81 11.87
CA GLU A 206 14.95 -18.05 11.57
C GLU A 206 13.49 -17.74 11.17
N GLY A 207 13.02 -18.39 10.10
CA GLY A 207 11.68 -18.17 9.55
C GLY A 207 11.47 -16.84 8.81
N ILE A 208 12.51 -16.03 8.61
CA ILE A 208 12.46 -14.87 7.72
C ILE A 208 12.82 -15.31 6.29
N GLU A 209 11.81 -15.62 5.48
CA GLU A 209 12.01 -15.88 4.05
C GLU A 209 12.22 -14.55 3.29
N TYR A 210 13.06 -14.57 2.24
CA TYR A 210 13.16 -13.45 1.27
C TYR A 210 11.88 -13.40 0.46
N CYS A 211 10.77 -12.98 1.07
CA CYS A 211 9.52 -12.85 0.36
C CYS A 211 8.93 -11.46 0.60
N ARG A 212 8.26 -10.99 -0.45
CA ARG A 212 7.60 -9.70 -0.67
C ARG A 212 6.91 -9.07 0.56
N SER A 213 6.59 -9.88 1.57
CA SER A 213 6.04 -9.53 2.88
C SER A 213 6.90 -8.52 3.67
N ILE A 214 8.23 -8.53 3.55
CA ILE A 214 9.11 -7.57 4.26
C ILE A 214 8.87 -6.13 3.79
N ILE A 215 8.57 -5.95 2.50
CA ILE A 215 8.24 -4.62 1.96
C ILE A 215 6.86 -4.13 2.47
N MET A 216 5.95 -5.05 2.78
CA MET A 216 4.61 -4.72 3.31
C MET A 216 4.62 -4.41 4.83
N LEU A 217 5.75 -4.60 5.52
CA LEU A 217 5.92 -4.26 6.95
C LEU A 217 6.50 -2.85 7.16
N ILE A 218 7.11 -2.28 6.12
CA ILE A 218 7.84 -1.00 6.17
C ILE A 218 7.05 0.11 5.46
N LEU A 219 6.09 -0.25 4.60
CA LEU A 219 5.15 0.66 3.92
C LEU A 219 3.76 0.49 4.53
#